data_AF-A0A2G4H7N8-F1
#
_entry.id   AF-A0A2G4H7N8-F1
#
_cell.length_a   1.000
_cell.length_b   1.000
_cell.length_c   1.000
_cell.angle_alpha   90.00
_cell.angle_beta   90.00
_cell.angle_gamma   90.00
#
_symmetry.space_group_name_H-M   'P 1'
#
loop_
_entity.id
_entity.type
_entity.pdbx_description
1 polymer ?
#
loop_
_entity_poly.entity_id
_entity_poly.type
_entity_poly.pdbx_seq_one_letter_code
_entity_poly.pdbx_strand_id
1 'polypeptide(L)'
;MFIRTARTQQPISLILTPLLGIILWLPGFLNPSPPAIQALMPFYAPVDAFCRLHPFFSVFMGFVFSLGTAFVLNFIIHQHQILTKKSWLPALLFLVLSSSTKGFLWLNPQLIAGIFILLSVYFLLETYRMDNAITFIFNAGFFIGLATLFYFPSIVFVLFSIISIILLRPFTFREWMIMLLGSTIVPI
;
A
#
# COMPACT_ATOMS: atom_id res chain seq x y z
N MET A 1 7.76 -25.07 -11.91
CA MET A 1 8.68 -25.25 -10.76
C MET A 1 8.72 -24.04 -9.83
N PHE A 2 8.73 -22.80 -10.34
CA PHE A 2 8.74 -21.55 -9.55
C PHE A 2 7.57 -21.37 -8.55
N ILE A 3 6.37 -21.89 -8.86
CA ILE A 3 5.20 -21.79 -7.98
C ILE A 3 5.36 -22.61 -6.68
N ARG A 4 6.16 -23.69 -6.72
CA ARG A 4 6.40 -24.55 -5.54
C ARG A 4 7.39 -23.88 -4.57
N THR A 5 8.36 -23.14 -5.09
CA THR A 5 9.37 -22.43 -4.30
C THR A 5 8.75 -21.25 -3.52
N ALA A 6 7.80 -20.52 -4.11
CA ALA A 6 7.08 -19.44 -3.45
C ALA A 6 6.18 -19.89 -2.27
N ARG A 7 5.81 -21.17 -2.24
CA ARG A 7 4.92 -21.78 -1.23
C ARG A 7 5.67 -22.26 0.03
N THR A 8 7.00 -22.27 0.02
CA THR A 8 7.82 -22.82 1.11
C THR A 8 8.43 -21.66 1.91
N GLN A 9 8.37 -21.72 3.24
CA GLN A 9 8.99 -20.73 4.16
C GLN A 9 10.52 -20.77 4.15
N GLN A 10 11.13 -20.75 2.97
CA GLN A 10 12.58 -20.74 2.86
C GLN A 10 13.04 -19.27 2.88
N PRO A 11 14.08 -18.92 3.66
CA PRO A 11 14.71 -17.59 3.62
C PRO A 11 15.14 -17.17 2.20
N ILE A 12 15.32 -18.15 1.31
CA ILE A 12 15.50 -17.99 -0.14
C ILE A 12 14.41 -17.10 -0.76
N SER A 13 13.15 -17.23 -0.35
CA SER A 13 12.04 -16.45 -0.91
C SER A 13 12.07 -14.96 -0.55
N LEU A 14 12.73 -14.60 0.57
CA LEU A 14 12.95 -13.22 0.99
C LEU A 14 14.04 -12.52 0.15
N ILE A 15 15.01 -13.28 -0.38
CA ILE A 15 16.03 -12.79 -1.31
C ILE A 15 15.52 -12.84 -2.76
N LEU A 16 14.68 -13.83 -3.09
CA LEU A 16 14.12 -14.00 -4.42
C LEU A 16 13.17 -12.87 -4.80
N THR A 17 12.36 -12.36 -3.87
CA THR A 17 11.41 -11.25 -4.10
C THR A 17 12.08 -9.97 -4.60
N PRO A 18 13.10 -9.39 -3.92
CA PRO A 18 13.78 -8.21 -4.43
C PRO A 18 14.58 -8.51 -5.70
N LEU A 19 15.18 -9.70 -5.83
CA LEU A 19 15.90 -10.09 -7.05
C LEU A 19 14.98 -10.11 -8.27
N LEU A 20 13.80 -10.74 -8.15
CA LEU A 20 12.78 -10.73 -9.20
C LEU A 20 12.22 -9.33 -9.44
N GLY A 21 12.06 -8.52 -8.38
CA GLY A 21 11.69 -7.11 -8.49
C GLY A 21 12.66 -6.33 -9.37
N ILE A 22 13.97 -6.49 -9.17
CA ILE A 22 15.01 -5.82 -9.99
C ILE A 22 14.88 -6.22 -11.46
N ILE A 23 14.70 -7.53 -11.73
CA ILE A 23 14.55 -8.03 -13.10
C ILE A 23 13.30 -7.44 -13.77
N LEU A 24 12.18 -7.37 -13.04
CA LEU A 24 10.92 -6.84 -13.55
C LEU A 24 10.95 -5.32 -13.76
N TRP A 25 11.72 -4.59 -12.96
CA TRP A 25 11.85 -3.12 -13.05
C TRP A 25 12.94 -2.65 -14.01
N LEU A 26 13.76 -3.57 -14.53
CA LEU A 26 14.83 -3.28 -15.49
C LEU A 26 14.35 -2.41 -16.68
N PRO A 27 13.19 -2.64 -17.31
CA PRO A 27 12.68 -1.78 -18.38
C PRO A 27 12.42 -0.33 -17.94
N GLY A 28 12.01 -0.12 -16.69
CA GLY A 28 11.79 1.21 -16.11
C GLY A 28 13.11 1.96 -15.91
N PHE A 29 14.17 1.28 -15.47
CA PHE A 29 15.50 1.87 -15.34
C PHE A 29 16.14 2.22 -16.69
N LEU A 30 15.87 1.42 -17.73
CA LEU A 30 16.39 1.69 -19.07
C LEU A 30 15.67 2.83 -19.79
N ASN A 31 14.36 2.99 -19.56
CA ASN A 31 13.55 4.01 -20.20
C ASN A 31 12.71 4.76 -19.15
N PRO A 32 13.33 5.69 -18.40
CA PRO A 32 12.62 6.51 -17.44
C PRO A 32 11.81 7.59 -18.18
N SER A 33 10.66 7.22 -18.73
CA SER A 33 9.68 8.17 -19.26
C SER A 33 8.86 8.68 -18.08
N PRO A 34 8.78 9.97 -17.70
CA PRO A 34 7.85 10.48 -16.68
C PRO A 34 6.41 10.62 -17.22
N PRO A 35 5.39 10.77 -16.34
CA PRO A 35 4.01 10.91 -16.79
C PRO A 35 3.79 12.19 -17.59
N ALA A 36 3.13 12.05 -18.73
CA ALA A 36 2.73 13.18 -19.57
C ALA A 36 1.78 14.15 -18.85
N ILE A 37 0.99 13.65 -17.89
CA ILE A 37 0.01 14.43 -17.12
C ILE A 37 0.63 14.85 -15.78
N GLN A 38 0.59 16.14 -15.46
CA GLN A 38 0.97 16.66 -14.14
C GLN A 38 -0.05 16.24 -13.10
N ALA A 39 0.44 15.67 -12.01
CA ALA A 39 -0.40 15.34 -10.87
C ALA A 39 -0.81 16.64 -10.16
N LEU A 40 -2.10 16.96 -10.18
CA LEU A 40 -2.71 18.15 -9.58
C LEU A 40 -2.86 18.05 -8.04
N MET A 41 -2.19 17.09 -7.40
CA MET A 41 -2.35 16.81 -5.96
C MET A 41 -1.41 17.71 -5.15
N PRO A 42 -1.89 18.50 -4.17
CA PRO A 42 -1.10 19.54 -3.51
C PRO A 42 0.21 19.05 -2.90
N PHE A 43 0.17 17.89 -2.23
CA PHE A 43 1.34 17.30 -1.55
C PHE A 43 2.27 16.54 -2.50
N TYR A 44 1.73 15.99 -3.59
CA TYR A 44 2.52 15.24 -4.56
C TYR A 44 3.10 16.14 -5.66
N ALA A 45 2.53 17.31 -5.93
CA ALA A 45 3.01 18.27 -6.92
C ALA A 45 4.51 18.64 -6.77
N PRO A 46 5.04 19.00 -5.58
CA PRO A 46 6.46 19.29 -5.43
C PRO A 46 7.33 18.04 -5.63
N VAL A 47 6.83 16.87 -5.20
CA VAL A 47 7.52 15.58 -5.39
C VAL A 47 7.58 15.22 -6.88
N ASP A 48 6.49 15.41 -7.61
CA ASP A 48 6.41 15.18 -9.06
C ASP A 48 7.37 16.10 -9.82
N ALA A 49 7.43 17.38 -9.46
CA ALA A 49 8.35 18.34 -10.06
C ALA A 49 9.81 17.90 -9.88
N PHE A 50 10.20 17.48 -8.67
CA PHE A 50 11.54 16.96 -8.41
C PHE A 50 11.82 15.65 -9.17
N CYS A 51 10.87 14.73 -9.18
CA CYS A 51 10.97 13.45 -9.88
C CYS A 51 11.07 13.59 -11.41
N ARG A 52 10.48 14.64 -11.99
CA ARG A 52 10.64 14.96 -13.42
C ARG A 52 12.05 15.46 -13.77
N LEU A 53 12.68 16.23 -12.88
CA LEU A 53 14.05 16.71 -13.07
C LEU A 53 15.08 15.58 -12.97
N HIS A 54 14.80 14.57 -12.14
CA HIS A 54 15.66 13.40 -11.94
C HIS A 54 14.92 12.09 -12.21
N PRO A 55 14.76 11.67 -13.49
CA PRO A 55 13.96 10.51 -13.86
C PRO A 55 14.46 9.20 -13.23
N PHE A 56 15.78 9.02 -13.09
CA PHE A 56 16.36 7.85 -12.41
C PHE A 56 15.98 7.79 -10.93
N PHE A 57 15.92 8.93 -10.25
CA PHE A 57 15.49 8.99 -8.85
C PHE A 57 14.02 8.61 -8.70
N SER A 58 13.17 9.04 -9.63
CA SER A 58 11.76 8.65 -9.66
C SER A 58 11.57 7.13 -9.80
N VAL A 59 12.28 6.50 -10.75
CA VAL A 59 12.22 5.04 -10.93
C VAL A 59 12.76 4.31 -9.70
N PHE A 60 13.89 4.76 -9.15
CA PHE A 60 14.45 4.15 -7.95
C PHE A 60 13.50 4.23 -6.75
N MET A 61 12.92 5.40 -6.49
CA MET A 61 11.95 5.57 -5.40
C MET A 61 10.68 4.77 -5.66
N GLY A 62 10.16 4.76 -6.89
CA GLY A 62 9.03 3.91 -7.26
C GLY A 62 9.29 2.43 -6.95
N PHE A 63 10.50 1.95 -7.25
CA PHE A 63 10.90 0.58 -6.98
C PHE A 63 10.91 0.28 -5.48
N VAL A 64 11.51 1.17 -4.68
CA VAL A 64 11.56 1.05 -3.22
C VAL A 64 10.15 1.03 -2.62
N PHE A 65 9.26 1.92 -3.08
CA PHE A 65 7.87 1.95 -2.63
C PHE A 65 7.10 0.70 -3.05
N SER A 66 7.31 0.20 -4.27
CA SER A 66 6.68 -1.04 -4.77
C SER A 66 7.14 -2.29 -4.01
N LEU A 67 8.43 -2.36 -3.65
CA LEU A 67 8.93 -3.39 -2.76
C LEU A 67 8.32 -3.26 -1.36
N GLY A 68 8.29 -2.03 -0.82
CA GLY A 68 7.70 -1.73 0.48
C GLY A 68 6.25 -2.18 0.59
N THR A 69 5.41 -1.84 -0.40
CA THR A 69 4.01 -2.28 -0.46
C THR A 69 3.89 -3.81 -0.52
N ALA A 70 4.72 -4.48 -1.33
CA ALA A 70 4.73 -5.94 -1.41
C ALA A 70 5.06 -6.59 -0.06
N PHE A 71 6.05 -6.06 0.66
CA PHE A 71 6.45 -6.56 1.98
C PHE A 71 5.38 -6.31 3.04
N VAL A 72 4.83 -5.09 3.11
CA VAL A 72 3.75 -4.75 4.05
C VAL A 72 2.53 -5.64 3.80
N LEU A 73 2.14 -5.83 2.54
CA LEU A 73 1.03 -6.72 2.17
C LEU A 73 1.27 -8.15 2.66
N ASN A 74 2.49 -8.68 2.45
CA ASN A 74 2.83 -10.02 2.91
C ASN A 74 2.83 -10.11 4.44
N PHE A 75 3.34 -9.09 5.12
CA PHE A 75 3.33 -8.99 6.57
C PHE A 75 1.90 -9.05 7.12
N ILE A 76 0.97 -8.26 6.58
CA ILE A 76 -0.43 -8.23 7.01
C ILE A 76 -1.08 -9.62 6.86
N ILE A 77 -0.87 -10.28 5.72
CA ILE A 77 -1.41 -11.62 5.44
C ILE A 77 -0.86 -12.66 6.42
N HIS A 78 0.44 -12.60 6.73
CA HIS A 78 1.07 -13.49 7.69
C HIS A 78 0.58 -13.25 9.12
N GLN A 79 0.50 -11.98 9.55
CA GLN A 79 0.13 -11.58 10.91
C GLN A 79 -1.33 -11.94 11.24
N HIS A 80 -2.21 -11.76 10.26
CA HIS A 80 -3.64 -12.06 10.40
C HIS A 80 -4.01 -13.49 9.98
N GLN A 81 -3.02 -14.32 9.64
CA GLN A 81 -3.21 -15.72 9.23
C GLN A 81 -4.27 -15.89 8.12
N ILE A 82 -4.35 -14.91 7.21
CA ILE A 82 -5.37 -14.88 6.14
C ILE A 82 -5.21 -16.10 5.20
N LEU A 83 -3.98 -16.57 5.02
CA LEU A 83 -3.68 -17.79 4.26
C LEU A 83 -3.36 -18.95 5.21
N THR A 84 -3.93 -20.12 4.92
CA THR A 84 -3.72 -21.37 5.68
C THR A 84 -2.24 -21.80 5.72
N LYS A 85 -1.44 -21.36 4.75
CA LYS A 85 0.00 -21.59 4.70
C LYS A 85 0.73 -20.27 4.52
N LYS A 86 1.72 -20.03 5.38
CA LYS A 86 2.67 -18.94 5.25
C LYS A 86 3.41 -19.07 3.90
N SER A 87 3.22 -18.10 3.02
CA SER A 87 3.70 -18.12 1.64
C SER A 87 4.03 -16.69 1.20
N TRP A 88 5.12 -16.52 0.44
CA TRP A 88 5.55 -15.22 -0.13
C TRP A 88 4.85 -14.87 -1.44
N LEU A 89 3.92 -15.74 -1.86
CA LEU A 89 3.14 -15.58 -3.06
C LEU A 89 2.39 -14.24 -3.16
N PRO A 90 1.82 -13.65 -2.07
CA PRO A 90 1.16 -12.36 -2.18
C PRO A 90 2.10 -11.21 -2.58
N ALA A 91 3.31 -11.15 -2.00
CA ALA A 91 4.31 -10.16 -2.38
C ALA A 91 4.74 -10.32 -3.85
N LEU A 92 4.98 -11.55 -4.27
CA LEU A 92 5.39 -11.85 -5.65
C LEU A 92 4.30 -11.49 -6.65
N LEU A 93 3.04 -11.85 -6.38
CA LEU A 93 1.93 -11.48 -7.24
C LEU A 93 1.77 -9.97 -7.33
N PHE A 94 1.88 -9.26 -6.20
CA PHE A 94 1.82 -7.81 -6.21
C PHE A 94 2.94 -7.19 -7.08
N LEU A 95 4.18 -7.66 -6.94
CA LEU A 95 5.30 -7.16 -7.76
C LEU A 95 5.13 -7.45 -9.25
N VAL A 96 4.65 -8.63 -9.61
CA VAL A 96 4.39 -8.98 -11.02
C VAL A 96 3.27 -8.11 -11.60
N LEU A 97 2.17 -7.95 -10.87
CA LEU A 97 1.03 -7.14 -11.33
C LEU A 97 1.39 -5.66 -11.44
N SER A 98 2.08 -5.11 -10.43
CA SER A 98 2.53 -3.71 -10.46
C SER A 98 3.55 -3.45 -11.57
N SER A 99 4.44 -4.40 -11.85
CA SER A 99 5.44 -4.26 -12.93
C SER A 99 4.88 -4.54 -14.33
N SER A 100 3.68 -5.13 -14.43
CA SER A 100 3.05 -5.47 -15.72
C SER A 100 2.63 -4.25 -16.54
N THR A 101 2.52 -3.07 -15.91
CA THR A 101 2.05 -1.85 -16.56
C THR A 101 3.13 -0.78 -16.46
N LYS A 102 3.57 -0.26 -17.62
CA LYS A 102 4.67 0.71 -17.69
C LYS A 102 4.44 1.97 -16.87
N GLY A 103 3.19 2.40 -16.72
CA GLY A 103 2.82 3.57 -15.91
C GLY A 103 3.04 3.40 -14.41
N PHE A 104 3.37 2.20 -13.92
CA PHE A 104 3.67 1.94 -12.50
C PHE A 104 5.17 1.77 -12.20
N LEU A 105 6.03 1.83 -13.23
CA LEU A 105 7.50 1.68 -13.10
C LEU A 105 8.21 2.98 -12.69
N TRP A 106 7.51 3.92 -12.08
CA TRP A 106 8.04 5.17 -11.56
C TRP A 106 7.41 5.47 -10.19
N LEU A 107 7.89 6.50 -9.50
CA LEU A 107 7.20 7.00 -8.30
C LEU A 107 5.85 7.59 -8.72
N ASN A 108 4.79 7.10 -8.10
CA ASN A 108 3.41 7.46 -8.38
C ASN A 108 2.70 7.90 -7.10
N PRO A 109 1.76 8.85 -7.18
CA PRO A 109 0.93 9.20 -6.03
C PRO A 109 0.17 7.97 -5.49
N GLN A 110 -0.26 7.06 -6.39
CA GLN A 110 -0.95 5.82 -6.03
C GLN A 110 -0.07 4.85 -5.23
N LEU A 111 1.24 4.77 -5.51
CA LEU A 111 2.14 3.88 -4.78
C LEU A 111 2.32 4.37 -3.33
N ILE A 112 2.46 5.69 -3.15
CA ILE A 112 2.57 6.31 -1.83
C ILE A 112 1.28 6.11 -1.05
N ALA A 113 0.13 6.46 -1.65
CA ALA A 113 -1.18 6.26 -1.05
C ALA A 113 -1.46 4.78 -0.72
N GLY A 114 -1.01 3.86 -1.57
CA GLY A 114 -1.18 2.42 -1.38
C GLY A 114 -0.55 1.89 -0.09
N ILE A 115 0.61 2.41 0.33
CA ILE A 115 1.22 2.02 1.62
C ILE A 115 0.33 2.45 2.78
N PHE A 116 -0.17 3.68 2.75
CA PHE A 116 -1.05 4.20 3.80
C PHE A 116 -2.38 3.43 3.87
N ILE A 117 -2.95 3.06 2.71
CA ILE A 117 -4.13 2.20 2.66
C ILE A 117 -3.83 0.83 3.29
N LEU A 118 -2.69 0.20 2.98
CA LEU A 118 -2.31 -1.07 3.60
C LEU A 118 -2.13 -0.94 5.11
N LEU A 119 -1.54 0.15 5.60
CA LEU A 119 -1.46 0.45 7.04
C LEU A 119 -2.84 0.59 7.66
N SER A 120 -3.78 1.28 7.00
CA SER A 120 -5.16 1.36 7.47
C SER A 120 -5.81 -0.02 7.60
N VAL A 121 -5.65 -0.87 6.57
CA VAL A 121 -6.14 -2.26 6.59
C VAL A 121 -5.52 -3.05 7.75
N TYR A 122 -4.23 -2.87 8.02
CA TYR A 122 -3.59 -3.48 9.18
C TYR A 122 -4.28 -3.11 10.50
N PHE A 123 -4.53 -1.82 10.74
CA PHE A 123 -5.21 -1.36 11.97
C PHE A 123 -6.68 -1.82 12.05
N LEU A 124 -7.38 -1.87 10.91
CA LEU A 124 -8.74 -2.42 10.84
C LEU A 124 -8.77 -3.89 11.23
N LEU A 125 -7.83 -4.69 10.78
CA LEU A 125 -7.79 -6.12 11.11
C LEU A 125 -7.42 -6.36 12.59
N GLU A 126 -6.53 -5.55 13.17
CA GLU A 126 -6.19 -5.61 14.60
C GLU A 126 -7.39 -5.30 15.51
N THR A 127 -8.31 -4.46 15.03
CA THR A 127 -9.56 -4.13 15.75
C THR A 127 -10.33 -5.39 16.14
N TYR A 128 -10.34 -6.45 15.32
CA TYR A 128 -11.03 -7.70 15.64
C TYR A 128 -10.57 -8.32 16.97
N ARG A 129 -9.27 -8.29 17.26
CA ARG A 129 -8.64 -9.01 18.37
C ARG A 129 -8.61 -8.27 19.71
N MET A 130 -8.89 -6.97 19.72
CA MET A 130 -8.62 -6.09 20.87
C MET A 130 -9.90 -5.61 21.56
N ASP A 131 -10.09 -5.84 22.86
CA ASP A 131 -11.32 -5.39 23.56
C ASP A 131 -11.57 -3.88 23.40
N ASN A 132 -10.52 -3.05 23.54
CA ASN A 132 -10.55 -1.62 23.29
C ASN A 132 -9.94 -1.28 21.92
N ALA A 133 -10.79 -1.11 20.90
CA ALA A 133 -10.34 -0.87 19.52
C ALA A 133 -10.26 0.60 19.10
N ILE A 134 -10.63 1.54 19.98
CA ILE A 134 -10.74 2.98 19.69
C ILE A 134 -9.49 3.53 18.99
N THR A 135 -8.30 3.25 19.52
CA THR A 135 -7.04 3.75 18.95
C THR A 135 -6.75 3.14 17.57
N PHE A 136 -7.06 1.86 17.37
CA PHE A 136 -6.87 1.17 16.09
C PHE A 136 -7.80 1.76 15.02
N ILE A 137 -9.05 2.02 15.38
CA ILE A 137 -10.06 2.61 14.51
C ILE A 137 -9.69 4.05 14.12
N PHE A 138 -9.20 4.85 15.08
CA PHE A 138 -8.67 6.18 14.81
C PHE A 138 -7.50 6.12 13.82
N ASN A 139 -6.51 5.27 14.10
CA ASN A 139 -5.33 5.10 13.25
C ASN A 139 -5.74 4.66 11.83
N ALA A 140 -6.69 3.73 11.70
CA ALA A 140 -7.20 3.31 10.41
C ALA A 140 -7.78 4.48 9.59
N GLY A 141 -8.63 5.30 10.21
CA GLY A 141 -9.17 6.51 9.59
C GLY A 141 -8.07 7.53 9.22
N PHE A 142 -7.13 7.75 10.14
CA PHE A 142 -6.00 8.66 9.96
C PHE A 142 -5.12 8.28 8.76
N PHE A 143 -4.78 7.00 8.61
CA PHE A 143 -3.99 6.54 7.47
C PHE A 143 -4.75 6.66 6.14
N ILE A 144 -6.09 6.53 6.13
CA ILE A 144 -6.89 6.80 4.92
C ILE A 144 -6.86 8.29 4.58
N GLY A 145 -7.02 9.17 5.57
CA GLY A 145 -6.90 10.62 5.38
C GLY A 145 -5.51 11.02 4.84
N LEU A 146 -4.44 10.40 5.36
CA LEU A 146 -3.10 10.60 4.79
C LEU A 146 -3.02 10.12 3.34
N ALA A 147 -3.61 8.98 3.01
CA ALA A 147 -3.64 8.47 1.64
C ALA A 147 -4.35 9.44 0.68
N THR A 148 -5.41 10.14 1.12
CA THR A 148 -6.15 11.09 0.29
C THR A 148 -5.34 12.34 -0.07
N LEU A 149 -4.39 12.76 0.77
CA LEU A 149 -3.48 13.88 0.46
C LEU A 149 -2.58 13.58 -0.74
N PHE A 150 -2.11 12.34 -0.83
CA PHE A 150 -1.23 11.91 -1.92
C PHE A 150 -2.03 11.49 -3.14
N TYR A 151 -3.21 10.89 -2.96
CA TYR A 151 -4.06 10.43 -4.04
C TYR A 151 -5.53 10.57 -3.63
N PHE A 152 -6.18 11.66 -4.06
CA PHE A 152 -7.57 11.98 -3.70
C PHE A 152 -8.58 10.83 -3.91
N PRO A 153 -8.52 10.04 -5.00
CA PRO A 153 -9.46 8.93 -5.19
C PRO A 153 -9.39 7.84 -4.09
N SER A 154 -8.35 7.85 -3.24
CA SER A 154 -8.28 7.00 -2.04
C SER A 154 -9.42 7.26 -1.04
N ILE A 155 -10.18 8.35 -1.18
CA ILE A 155 -11.29 8.69 -0.26
C ILE A 155 -12.38 7.61 -0.25
N VAL A 156 -12.51 6.85 -1.34
CA VAL A 156 -13.41 5.69 -1.42
C VAL A 156 -13.10 4.66 -0.34
N PHE A 157 -11.85 4.55 0.11
CA PHE A 157 -11.48 3.64 1.19
C PHE A 157 -12.06 4.03 2.56
N VAL A 158 -12.51 5.27 2.76
CA VAL A 158 -13.27 5.65 3.95
C VAL A 158 -14.56 4.82 4.03
N LEU A 159 -15.27 4.66 2.92
CA LEU A 159 -16.49 3.82 2.87
C LEU A 159 -16.17 2.34 3.13
N PHE A 160 -15.11 1.82 2.51
CA PHE A 160 -14.67 0.44 2.77
C PHE A 160 -14.29 0.21 4.23
N SER A 161 -13.69 1.20 4.87
CA SER A 161 -13.26 1.13 6.25
C SER A 161 -14.45 1.10 7.21
N ILE A 162 -15.50 1.86 6.91
CA ILE A 162 -16.78 1.82 7.62
C ILE A 162 -17.42 0.43 7.49
N ILE A 163 -17.51 -0.10 6.27
CA ILE A 163 -18.03 -1.46 6.02
C ILE A 163 -17.22 -2.50 6.80
N SER A 164 -15.89 -2.34 6.86
CA SER A 164 -15.01 -3.25 7.58
C SER A 164 -15.31 -3.29 9.07
N ILE A 165 -15.55 -2.14 9.71
CA ILE A 165 -15.90 -2.09 11.14
C ILE A 165 -17.24 -2.80 11.39
N ILE A 166 -18.25 -2.59 10.54
CA ILE A 166 -19.56 -3.27 10.65
C ILE A 166 -19.40 -4.80 10.60
N LEU A 167 -18.53 -5.29 9.72
CA LEU A 167 -18.32 -6.72 9.53
C LEU A 167 -17.47 -7.35 10.65
N LEU A 168 -16.48 -6.62 11.15
CA LEU A 168 -15.54 -7.15 12.13
C LEU A 168 -16.06 -7.06 13.57
N ARG A 169 -16.94 -6.11 13.88
CA ARG A 169 -17.41 -5.84 15.24
C ARG A 169 -18.85 -5.32 15.31
N PRO A 170 -19.54 -5.54 16.45
CA PRO A 170 -20.86 -4.96 16.68
C PRO A 170 -20.79 -3.43 16.61
N PHE A 171 -21.80 -2.83 15.99
CA PHE A 171 -21.86 -1.40 15.73
C PHE A 171 -21.87 -0.57 17.02
N THR A 172 -20.88 0.32 17.17
CA THR A 172 -20.83 1.31 18.25
C THR A 172 -20.71 2.72 17.70
N PHE A 173 -21.65 3.62 18.01
CA PHE A 173 -21.65 5.00 17.48
C PHE A 173 -20.34 5.76 17.76
N ARG A 174 -19.70 5.52 18.92
CA ARG A 174 -18.41 6.12 19.29
C ARG A 174 -17.30 5.75 18.32
N GLU A 175 -17.24 4.50 17.89
CA GLU A 175 -16.19 3.99 17.00
C GLU A 175 -16.29 4.63 15.61
N TRP A 176 -17.51 4.85 15.12
CA TRP A 176 -17.75 5.53 13.84
C TRP A 176 -17.31 6.99 13.86
N MET A 177 -17.64 7.70 14.93
CA MET A 177 -17.21 9.10 15.09
C MET A 177 -15.69 9.20 15.12
N ILE A 178 -15.02 8.31 15.84
CA ILE A 178 -13.55 8.28 15.95
C ILE A 178 -12.90 7.97 14.60
N MET A 179 -13.47 7.06 13.82
CA MET A 179 -12.97 6.76 12.49
C MET A 179 -13.06 7.97 11.56
N LEU A 180 -14.24 8.62 11.53
CA LEU A 180 -14.46 9.80 10.70
C LEU A 180 -13.52 10.92 11.11
N LEU A 181 -13.38 11.18 12.41
CA LEU A 181 -12.42 12.14 12.94
C LEU A 181 -10.98 11.84 12.50
N GLY A 182 -10.57 10.57 12.51
CA GLY A 182 -9.27 10.16 11.99
C GLY A 182 -9.10 10.53 10.53
N SER A 183 -10.11 10.30 9.69
CA SER A 183 -10.03 10.63 8.26
C SER A 183 -10.09 12.13 7.95
N THR A 184 -10.87 12.91 8.72
CA THR A 184 -11.13 14.33 8.45
C THR A 184 -10.15 15.28 9.14
N ILE A 185 -9.40 14.82 10.16
CA ILE A 185 -8.33 15.64 10.77
C ILE A 185 -7.25 15.98 9.75
N VAL A 186 -7.11 15.14 8.73
CA VAL A 186 -6.20 15.38 7.62
C VAL A 186 -6.90 16.32 6.63
N PRO A 187 -6.33 17.50 6.31
CA PRO A 187 -6.98 18.47 5.44
C PRO A 187 -7.01 17.98 3.99
N ILE A 188 -8.15 17.44 3.56
CA ILE A 188 -8.39 16.91 2.21
C ILE A 188 -8.42 18.05 1.18
#